data_AF-A0A381NVF3-F1
#
_entry.id   AF-A0A381NVF3-F1
#
_cell.length_a   1.000
_cell.length_b   1.000
_cell.length_c   1.000
_cell.angle_alpha   90.00
_cell.angle_beta   90.00
_cell.angle_gamma   90.00
#
_symmetry.space_group_name_H-M   'P 1'
#
loop_
_entity.id
_entity.type
_entity.pdbx_description
1 polymer ?
#
loop_
_entity_poly.entity_id
_entity_poly.type
_entity_poly.pdbx_seq_one_letter_code
_entity_poly.pdbx_strand_id
1 'polypeptide(L)'
;MPSLEEQEFLREYVSSGKRWYALHGTNSILRFLSDGRVESPRWAPHFMETLGSQFISHPPIEPYTVEVADKDNSLVKGVEPFEVTDELYLMDLHGKLEVLLDTEFGGQTEGFVDSEWEKRRWPVFYIHPFDKGAVLYLTLGHCRGHYDMEPLMEYYPEVERCSWDLPVFYDLLRRGIDWAKDHK
;
A
#
# COMPACT_ATOMS: atom_id res chain seq x y z
N MET A 1 -1.30 -2.76 15.87
CA MET A 1 -1.66 -1.35 15.64
C MET A 1 -0.75 -0.48 16.50
N PRO A 2 -0.11 0.57 15.95
CA PRO A 2 0.76 1.45 16.71
C PRO A 2 -0.04 2.26 17.75
N SER A 3 0.49 2.33 18.97
CA SER A 3 0.04 3.22 20.03
C SER A 3 0.21 4.69 19.63
N LEU A 4 -0.53 5.61 20.26
CA LEU A 4 -0.43 7.05 19.94
C LEU A 4 1.01 7.57 20.00
N GLU A 5 1.78 7.17 21.02
CA GLU A 5 3.19 7.55 21.17
C GLU A 5 4.05 7.06 20.00
N GLU A 6 3.85 5.82 19.53
CA GLU A 6 4.54 5.30 18.34
C GLU A 6 4.15 6.05 17.07
N GLN A 7 2.87 6.43 16.92
CA GLN A 7 2.41 7.22 15.78
C GLN A 7 3.06 8.60 15.77
N GLU A 8 3.08 9.29 16.91
CA GLU A 8 3.70 10.61 17.06
C GLU A 8 5.22 10.56 16.84
N PHE A 9 5.89 9.51 17.33
CA PHE A 9 7.31 9.32 17.10
C PHE A 9 7.66 9.14 15.62
N LEU A 10 6.92 8.28 14.90
CA LEU A 10 7.13 8.06 13.47
C LEU A 10 6.80 9.31 12.65
N ARG A 11 5.74 10.03 13.04
CA ARG A 11 5.39 11.32 12.44
C ARG A 11 6.52 12.33 12.61
N GLU A 12 7.06 12.48 13.81
CA GLU A 12 8.18 13.40 14.08
C GLU A 12 9.45 12.97 13.32
N TYR A 13 9.73 11.67 13.24
CA TYR A 13 10.85 11.14 12.47
C TYR A 13 10.80 11.64 11.02
N VAL A 14 9.67 11.46 10.33
CA VAL A 14 9.50 11.95 8.95
C VAL A 14 9.53 13.48 8.92
N SER A 15 8.78 14.15 9.80
CA SER A 15 8.67 15.61 9.84
C SER A 15 10.02 16.32 10.05
N SER A 16 10.96 15.67 10.73
CA SER A 16 12.32 16.16 10.96
C SER A 16 13.21 16.18 9.71
N GLY A 17 12.74 15.63 8.59
CA GLY A 17 13.47 15.58 7.31
C GLY A 17 13.86 14.18 6.87
N LYS A 18 13.42 13.14 7.58
CA LYS A 18 13.78 11.76 7.24
C LYS A 18 12.83 11.18 6.20
N ARG A 19 13.35 10.17 5.50
CA ARG A 19 12.62 9.40 4.50
C ARG A 19 12.19 8.06 5.08
N TRP A 20 11.00 7.62 4.70
CA TRP A 20 10.49 6.30 5.04
C TRP A 20 9.96 5.62 3.78
N TYR A 21 10.46 4.43 3.47
CA TYR A 21 9.88 3.56 2.47
C TYR A 21 8.94 2.54 3.13
N ALA A 22 7.64 2.68 2.88
CA ALA A 22 6.58 1.83 3.39
C ALA A 22 6.07 0.86 2.31
N LEU A 23 5.68 -0.34 2.74
CA LEU A 23 5.29 -1.43 1.83
C LEU A 23 3.95 -2.03 2.22
N HIS A 24 3.11 -2.28 1.22
CA HIS A 24 1.93 -3.14 1.27
C HIS A 24 1.08 -2.97 2.55
N GLY A 25 1.11 -3.94 3.47
CA GLY A 25 0.30 -3.98 4.69
C GLY A 25 0.67 -2.94 5.76
N THR A 26 1.65 -2.06 5.51
CA THR A 26 2.08 -1.04 6.47
C THR A 26 0.91 -0.17 6.94
N ASN A 27 -0.01 0.22 6.05
CA ASN A 27 -1.20 1.02 6.35
C ASN A 27 -2.50 0.23 6.50
N SER A 28 -2.43 -1.09 6.73
CA SER A 28 -3.59 -1.98 6.83
C SER A 28 -3.88 -2.34 8.28
N ILE A 29 -4.92 -1.72 8.84
CA ILE A 29 -5.51 -2.12 10.13
C ILE A 29 -6.85 -2.77 9.80
N LEU A 30 -6.95 -4.08 10.04
CA LEU A 30 -8.15 -4.86 9.74
C LEU A 30 -8.83 -5.34 11.02
N ARG A 31 -10.16 -5.30 11.02
CA ARG A 31 -11.03 -5.87 12.04
C ARG A 31 -12.01 -6.84 11.38
N PHE A 32 -11.83 -8.12 11.65
CA PHE A 32 -12.75 -9.17 11.22
C PHE A 32 -14.00 -9.17 12.10
N LEU A 33 -15.17 -9.01 11.49
CA LEU A 33 -16.47 -8.95 12.14
C LEU A 33 -17.11 -10.33 12.24
N SER A 34 -18.01 -10.51 13.21
CA SER A 34 -18.71 -11.78 13.43
C SER A 34 -19.67 -12.17 12.30
N ASP A 35 -20.06 -11.22 11.44
CA ASP A 35 -20.89 -11.45 10.26
C ASP A 35 -20.07 -11.84 9.01
N GLY A 36 -18.75 -12.05 9.18
CA GLY A 36 -17.84 -12.47 8.12
C GLY A 36 -17.24 -11.33 7.31
N ARG A 37 -17.63 -10.06 7.56
CA ARG A 37 -17.04 -8.91 6.88
C ARG A 37 -15.74 -8.44 7.53
N VAL A 38 -14.94 -7.74 6.76
CA VAL A 38 -13.71 -7.07 7.20
C VAL A 38 -13.94 -5.56 7.20
N GLU A 39 -13.64 -4.93 8.32
CA GLU A 39 -13.64 -3.48 8.44
C GLU A 39 -12.20 -2.97 8.53
N SER A 40 -11.93 -1.80 7.96
CA SER A 40 -10.66 -1.10 8.09
C SER A 40 -10.82 0.13 9.00
N PRO A 41 -10.77 -0.02 10.34
CA PRO A 41 -11.08 1.07 11.24
C PRO A 41 -10.00 2.18 11.22
N ARG A 42 -10.44 3.44 11.36
CA ARG A 42 -9.59 4.64 11.34
C ARG A 42 -8.99 4.91 12.74
N TRP A 43 -8.31 3.91 13.30
CA TRP A 43 -7.84 3.94 14.71
C TRP A 43 -6.43 4.53 14.90
N ALA A 44 -5.67 4.73 13.82
CA ALA A 44 -4.33 5.29 13.87
C ALA A 44 -4.19 6.52 12.95
N PRO A 45 -4.97 7.59 13.16
CA PRO A 45 -5.07 8.70 12.22
C PRO A 45 -3.72 9.38 11.97
N HIS A 46 -2.89 9.62 12.99
CA HIS A 46 -1.58 10.25 12.79
C HIS A 46 -0.64 9.41 11.94
N PHE A 47 -0.71 8.09 12.09
CA PHE A 47 0.08 7.16 11.29
C PHE A 47 -0.37 7.13 9.83
N MET A 48 -1.69 7.05 9.58
CA MET A 48 -2.24 7.04 8.22
C MET A 48 -2.04 8.39 7.51
N GLU A 49 -2.21 9.50 8.23
CA GLU A 49 -1.89 10.84 7.72
C GLU A 49 -0.41 10.97 7.36
N THR A 50 0.50 10.41 8.17
CA THR A 50 1.95 10.43 7.89
C THR A 50 2.30 9.59 6.67
N LEU A 51 1.61 8.46 6.47
CA LEU A 51 1.84 7.58 5.32
C LEU A 51 1.26 8.13 4.01
N GLY A 52 0.24 8.99 4.08
CA GLY A 52 -0.44 9.56 2.92
C GLY A 52 -1.63 8.72 2.43
N SER A 53 -1.85 7.52 2.97
CA SER A 53 -3.08 6.75 2.72
C SER A 53 -3.35 5.71 3.81
N GLN A 54 -4.60 5.25 3.87
CA GLN A 54 -5.03 4.09 4.64
C GLN A 54 -5.66 3.05 3.70
N PHE A 55 -5.28 1.77 3.84
CA PHE A 55 -5.99 0.68 3.18
C PHE A 55 -7.42 0.56 3.72
N ILE A 56 -8.40 0.48 2.81
CA ILE A 56 -9.80 0.31 3.16
C ILE A 56 -10.34 -1.04 2.69
N SER A 57 -10.12 -1.40 1.43
CA SER A 57 -10.53 -2.70 0.89
C SER A 57 -9.74 -3.03 -0.38
N HIS A 58 -9.91 -4.26 -0.89
CA HIS A 58 -9.44 -4.66 -2.22
C HIS A 58 -10.50 -5.57 -2.89
N PRO A 59 -10.60 -5.60 -4.23
CA PRO A 59 -11.32 -6.66 -4.94
C PRO A 59 -10.59 -8.01 -4.76
N PRO A 60 -11.16 -9.14 -5.21
CA PRO A 60 -10.43 -10.41 -5.21
C PRO A 60 -9.03 -10.30 -5.82
N ILE A 61 -8.09 -11.11 -5.34
CA ILE A 61 -6.71 -11.16 -5.85
C ILE A 61 -6.75 -11.72 -7.27
N GLU A 62 -6.72 -10.82 -8.25
CA GLU A 62 -6.84 -11.10 -9.67
C GLU A 62 -5.83 -10.25 -10.47
N PRO A 63 -5.54 -10.61 -11.73
CA PRO A 63 -4.68 -9.78 -12.58
C PRO A 63 -5.26 -8.39 -12.83
N TYR A 64 -4.42 -7.36 -12.72
CA TYR A 64 -4.73 -5.99 -13.13
C TYR A 64 -3.51 -5.29 -13.73
N THR A 65 -3.77 -4.25 -14.53
CA THR A 65 -2.73 -3.43 -15.16
C THR A 65 -2.27 -2.32 -14.21
N VAL A 66 -0.97 -2.20 -14.00
CA VAL A 66 -0.32 -1.02 -13.40
C VAL A 66 0.25 -0.15 -14.52
N GLU A 67 -0.09 1.13 -14.50
CA GLU A 67 0.38 2.13 -15.46
C GLU A 67 1.34 3.13 -14.81
N VAL A 68 2.11 3.82 -15.65
CA VAL A 68 3.11 4.81 -15.21
C VAL A 68 2.53 6.21 -15.27
N ALA A 69 2.27 6.80 -14.11
CA ALA A 69 1.67 8.12 -13.96
C ALA A 69 2.70 9.26 -14.15
N ASP A 70 3.94 9.08 -13.69
CA ASP A 70 5.04 10.05 -13.83
C ASP A 70 6.28 9.41 -14.46
N LYS A 71 6.32 9.38 -15.80
CA LYS A 71 7.39 8.71 -16.58
C LYS A 71 8.77 9.37 -16.42
N ASP A 72 8.82 10.63 -16.00
CA ASP A 72 10.06 11.38 -15.89
C ASP A 72 10.71 11.20 -14.51
N ASN A 73 9.98 10.68 -13.52
CA ASN A 73 10.52 10.43 -12.19
C ASN A 73 11.57 9.31 -12.19
N SER A 74 12.71 9.57 -11.54
CA SER A 74 13.83 8.63 -11.48
C SER A 74 13.46 7.27 -10.85
N LEU A 75 12.48 7.23 -9.94
CA LEU A 75 12.04 6.00 -9.30
C LEU A 75 11.34 5.04 -10.27
N VAL A 76 10.70 5.54 -11.32
CA VAL A 76 9.99 4.72 -12.32
C VAL A 76 10.57 4.88 -13.73
N LYS A 77 11.72 5.54 -13.87
CA LYS A 77 12.40 5.68 -15.15
C LYS A 77 12.65 4.32 -15.81
N GLY A 78 12.14 4.15 -17.04
CA GLY A 78 12.25 2.93 -17.83
C GLY A 78 11.35 1.77 -17.36
N VAL A 79 10.47 2.00 -16.39
CA VAL A 79 9.37 1.08 -16.10
C VAL A 79 8.32 1.29 -17.19
N GLU A 80 7.87 0.21 -17.81
CA GLU A 80 6.72 0.19 -18.72
C GLU A 80 5.50 -0.32 -17.97
N PRO A 81 4.26 -0.06 -18.45
CA PRO A 81 3.06 -0.67 -17.88
C PRO A 81 3.19 -2.20 -17.80
N PHE A 82 2.68 -2.80 -16.73
CA PHE A 82 2.81 -4.24 -16.48
C PHE A 82 1.54 -4.81 -15.85
N GLU A 83 1.28 -6.08 -16.14
CA GLU A 83 0.24 -6.86 -15.46
C GLU A 83 0.79 -7.43 -14.16
N VAL A 84 -0.03 -7.43 -13.12
CA VAL A 84 0.27 -8.03 -11.82
C VAL A 84 -0.95 -8.69 -11.24
N THR A 85 -0.75 -9.82 -10.57
CA THR A 85 -1.75 -10.42 -9.67
C THR A 85 -1.34 -10.09 -8.23
N ASP A 86 -2.09 -9.22 -7.55
CA ASP A 86 -1.84 -8.78 -6.16
C ASP A 86 -3.15 -8.22 -5.59
N GLU A 87 -3.14 -7.77 -4.33
CA GLU A 87 -4.24 -6.99 -3.79
C GLU A 87 -4.25 -5.58 -4.39
N LEU A 88 -5.30 -5.24 -5.15
CA LEU A 88 -5.52 -3.88 -5.64
C LEU A 88 -6.08 -3.01 -4.50
N TYR A 89 -5.24 -2.15 -3.94
CA TYR A 89 -5.60 -1.33 -2.79
C TYR A 89 -6.59 -0.20 -3.14
N LEU A 90 -7.73 -0.20 -2.46
CA LEU A 90 -8.68 0.91 -2.41
C LEU A 90 -8.54 1.60 -1.05
N MET A 91 -8.37 2.91 -1.06
CA MET A 91 -7.78 3.65 0.06
C MET A 91 -8.49 4.96 0.39
N ASP A 92 -8.47 5.33 1.66
CA ASP A 92 -8.63 6.72 2.06
C ASP A 92 -7.28 7.40 1.81
N LEU A 93 -7.27 8.48 1.02
CA LEU A 93 -6.05 9.21 0.67
C LEU A 93 -5.90 10.45 1.57
N HIS A 94 -4.68 10.70 2.03
CA HIS A 94 -4.36 11.79 2.94
C HIS A 94 -3.32 12.74 2.32
N GLY A 95 -3.67 14.03 2.26
CA GLY A 95 -2.78 15.07 1.77
C GLY A 95 -2.46 14.97 0.27
N LYS A 96 -1.35 15.60 -0.13
CA LYS A 96 -0.87 15.57 -1.52
C LYS A 96 -0.03 14.30 -1.75
N LEU A 97 -0.35 13.57 -2.81
CA LEU A 97 0.44 12.45 -3.30
C LEU A 97 1.07 12.79 -4.65
N GLU A 98 2.35 12.48 -4.80
CA GLU A 98 3.08 12.49 -6.06
C GLU A 98 3.08 11.06 -6.58
N VAL A 99 2.06 10.75 -7.39
CA VAL A 99 1.77 9.39 -7.87
C VAL A 99 2.74 9.03 -9.00
N LEU A 100 3.44 7.92 -8.83
CA LEU A 100 4.45 7.40 -9.77
C LEU A 100 3.88 6.28 -10.64
N LEU A 101 3.15 5.37 -9.99
CA LEU A 101 2.39 4.28 -10.62
C LEU A 101 0.96 4.29 -10.09
N ASP A 102 0.00 3.94 -10.93
CA ASP A 102 -1.41 3.83 -10.58
C ASP A 102 -2.12 2.74 -11.38
N THR A 103 -3.37 2.46 -11.00
CA THR A 103 -4.27 1.55 -11.71
C THR A 103 -5.68 2.09 -11.70
N GLU A 104 -6.58 1.60 -12.54
CA GLU A 104 -7.98 2.02 -12.59
C GLU A 104 -8.89 0.95 -11.99
N PHE A 105 -9.75 1.34 -11.05
CA PHE A 105 -10.76 0.45 -10.49
C PHE A 105 -12.02 1.22 -10.11
N GLY A 106 -13.17 0.55 -10.27
CA GLY A 106 -14.46 0.90 -9.71
C GLY A 106 -15.33 -0.35 -9.67
N GLY A 107 -16.26 -0.43 -8.74
CA GLY A 107 -17.08 -1.62 -8.51
C GLY A 107 -17.24 -1.93 -7.04
N GLN A 108 -17.33 -3.22 -6.73
CA GLN A 108 -17.57 -3.70 -5.38
C GLN A 108 -16.40 -4.53 -4.83
N THR A 109 -16.16 -4.41 -3.53
CA THR A 109 -15.23 -5.25 -2.77
C THR A 109 -16.00 -6.10 -1.77
N GLU A 110 -16.60 -7.17 -2.28
CA GLU A 110 -17.41 -8.08 -1.47
C GLU A 110 -16.59 -8.64 -0.29
N GLY A 111 -17.21 -8.66 0.90
CA GLY A 111 -16.53 -9.05 2.13
C GLY A 111 -15.98 -7.87 2.94
N PHE A 112 -15.91 -6.66 2.39
CA PHE A 112 -15.55 -5.46 3.17
C PHE A 112 -16.79 -4.66 3.60
N VAL A 113 -16.68 -3.92 4.72
CA VAL A 113 -17.72 -2.98 5.16
C VAL A 113 -17.86 -1.83 4.18
N ASP A 114 -16.74 -1.18 3.85
CA ASP A 114 -16.64 -0.11 2.86
C ASP A 114 -16.44 -0.74 1.47
N SER A 115 -17.54 -1.13 0.82
CA SER A 115 -17.51 -2.02 -0.34
C SER A 115 -17.89 -1.40 -1.68
N GLU A 116 -18.43 -0.17 -1.72
CA GLU A 116 -18.84 0.46 -2.97
C GLU A 116 -17.85 1.55 -3.40
N TRP A 117 -17.33 1.44 -4.63
CA TRP A 117 -16.26 2.32 -5.11
C TRP A 117 -16.57 2.87 -6.50
N GLU A 118 -16.56 4.20 -6.61
CA GLU A 118 -16.62 4.87 -7.90
C GLU A 118 -15.36 4.59 -8.73
N LYS A 119 -15.56 4.52 -10.04
CA LYS A 119 -14.47 4.29 -10.98
C LYS A 119 -13.50 5.46 -10.99
N ARG A 120 -12.27 5.22 -10.54
CA ARG A 120 -11.18 6.20 -10.58
C ARG A 120 -9.81 5.52 -10.64
N ARG A 121 -8.76 6.34 -10.71
CA ARG A 121 -7.38 5.87 -10.61
C ARG A 121 -6.93 5.82 -9.14
N TRP A 122 -6.20 4.76 -8.80
CA TRP A 122 -5.73 4.43 -7.46
C TRP A 122 -4.20 4.40 -7.45
N PRO A 123 -3.54 5.12 -6.52
CA PRO A 123 -2.09 5.09 -6.42
C PRO A 123 -1.57 3.69 -6.08
N VAL A 124 -0.55 3.23 -6.80
CA VAL A 124 0.15 1.96 -6.55
C VAL A 124 1.55 2.21 -5.99
N PHE A 125 2.24 3.24 -6.51
CA PHE A 125 3.54 3.67 -6.03
C PHE A 125 3.55 5.19 -5.99
N TYR A 126 3.79 5.79 -4.82
CA TYR A 126 3.67 7.25 -4.67
C TYR A 126 4.63 7.80 -3.63
N ILE A 127 4.96 9.08 -3.77
CA ILE A 127 5.64 9.86 -2.73
C ILE A 127 4.60 10.74 -2.03
N HIS A 128 4.59 10.74 -0.70
CA HIS A 128 3.87 11.68 0.12
C HIS A 128 4.86 12.62 0.82
N PRO A 129 5.02 13.87 0.34
CA PRO A 129 5.81 14.87 1.04
C PRO A 129 5.16 15.22 2.38
N PHE A 130 5.94 15.21 3.46
CA PHE A 130 5.44 15.47 4.81
C PHE A 130 6.43 16.35 5.59
N ASP A 131 6.03 17.61 5.80
CA ASP A 131 6.88 18.68 6.32
C ASP A 131 8.24 18.73 5.62
N LYS A 132 9.34 18.39 6.31
CA LYS A 132 10.70 18.41 5.75
C LYS A 132 11.10 17.08 5.12
N GLY A 133 10.37 16.00 5.40
CA GLY A 133 10.65 14.66 4.95
C GLY A 133 9.65 14.17 3.91
N ALA A 134 9.62 12.85 3.72
CA ALA A 134 8.68 12.21 2.82
C ALA A 134 8.52 10.72 3.12
N VAL A 135 7.35 10.19 2.79
CA VAL A 135 7.09 8.76 2.67
C VAL A 135 7.10 8.37 1.20
N LEU A 136 7.80 7.30 0.86
CA LEU A 136 7.60 6.56 -0.39
C LEU A 136 6.76 5.34 -0.04
N TYR A 137 5.70 5.08 -0.79
CA TYR A 137 4.79 3.97 -0.51
C TYR A 137 4.59 3.12 -1.74
N LEU A 138 4.76 1.81 -1.61
CA LEU A 138 4.42 0.82 -2.64
C LEU A 138 3.33 -0.10 -2.11
N THR A 139 2.15 -0.12 -2.75
CA THR A 139 1.01 -0.93 -2.31
C THR A 139 1.16 -2.41 -2.63
N LEU A 140 1.93 -2.73 -3.69
CA LEU A 140 2.27 -4.10 -4.06
C LEU A 140 3.08 -4.78 -2.96
N GLY A 141 2.92 -6.10 -2.86
CA GLY A 141 3.77 -6.94 -2.03
C GLY A 141 3.01 -7.89 -1.13
N HIS A 142 1.74 -8.20 -1.43
CA HIS A 142 1.03 -9.26 -0.72
C HIS A 142 1.81 -10.56 -0.84
N CYS A 143 1.88 -11.29 0.27
CA CYS A 143 2.28 -12.67 0.25
C CYS A 143 1.58 -13.41 1.38
N ARG A 144 1.25 -14.66 1.10
CA ARG A 144 0.59 -15.54 2.07
C ARG A 144 1.12 -16.94 1.91
N GLY A 145 1.72 -17.44 2.98
CA GLY A 145 2.08 -18.84 3.16
C GLY A 145 0.95 -19.65 3.76
N HIS A 146 1.20 -20.95 3.86
CA HIS A 146 0.24 -21.93 4.38
C HIS A 146 -0.26 -21.64 5.81
N TYR A 147 0.55 -20.97 6.63
CA TYR A 147 0.29 -20.81 8.07
C TYR A 147 0.04 -19.35 8.48
N ASP A 148 -0.03 -18.43 7.53
CA ASP A 148 -0.14 -16.98 7.82
C ASP A 148 -1.57 -16.55 8.20
N MET A 149 -2.55 -17.46 8.10
CA MET A 149 -3.97 -17.18 8.38
C MET A 149 -4.39 -17.60 9.79
N GLU A 150 -3.48 -18.01 10.67
CA GLU A 150 -3.84 -18.30 12.06
C GLU A 150 -4.30 -17.02 12.80
N PRO A 151 -5.34 -17.08 13.65
CA PRO A 151 -6.14 -18.24 14.03
C PRO A 151 -7.39 -18.47 13.15
N LEU A 152 -7.56 -17.71 12.06
CA LEU A 152 -8.73 -17.82 11.17
C LEU A 152 -8.75 -19.15 10.39
N MET A 153 -7.57 -19.67 10.02
CA MET A 153 -7.40 -20.93 9.31
C MET A 153 -6.06 -21.56 9.66
N GLU A 154 -6.06 -22.84 10.02
CA GLU A 154 -4.83 -23.59 10.37
C GLU A 154 -3.92 -23.85 9.15
N TYR A 155 -4.51 -23.97 7.95
CA TYR A 155 -3.77 -24.24 6.73
C TYR A 155 -4.46 -23.64 5.51
N TYR A 156 -3.83 -22.66 4.88
CA TYR A 156 -4.26 -22.10 3.62
C TYR A 156 -3.71 -22.92 2.45
N PRO A 157 -4.54 -23.39 1.49
CA PRO A 157 -4.14 -24.41 0.52
C PRO A 157 -3.10 -23.98 -0.50
N GLU A 158 -3.00 -22.69 -0.81
CA GLU A 158 -2.13 -22.17 -1.88
C GLU A 158 -1.13 -21.16 -1.32
N VAL A 159 0.11 -21.18 -1.80
CA VAL A 159 1.07 -20.11 -1.45
C VAL A 159 0.90 -18.99 -2.47
N GLU A 160 0.55 -17.80 -1.99
CA GLU A 160 0.41 -16.61 -2.81
C GLU A 160 1.68 -15.78 -2.71
N ARG A 161 2.37 -15.60 -3.83
CA ARG A 161 3.56 -14.73 -3.93
C ARG A 161 3.27 -13.43 -4.68
N CYS A 162 2.19 -13.36 -5.45
CA CYS A 162 1.73 -12.13 -6.09
C CYS A 162 2.85 -11.35 -6.81
N SER A 163 3.01 -10.06 -6.54
CA SER A 163 4.05 -9.22 -7.14
C SER A 163 5.49 -9.70 -6.86
N TRP A 164 5.71 -10.54 -5.85
CA TRP A 164 7.04 -11.12 -5.57
C TRP A 164 7.55 -12.06 -6.66
N ASP A 165 6.72 -12.47 -7.62
CA ASP A 165 7.17 -13.24 -8.79
C ASP A 165 7.59 -12.35 -9.98
N LEU A 166 7.38 -11.03 -9.88
CA LEU A 166 7.69 -10.09 -10.96
C LEU A 166 9.06 -9.43 -10.78
N PRO A 167 9.95 -9.46 -11.80
CA PRO A 167 11.22 -8.73 -11.75
C PRO A 167 11.07 -7.23 -11.50
N VAL A 168 10.04 -6.60 -12.07
CA VAL A 168 9.77 -5.16 -11.90
C VAL A 168 9.52 -4.80 -10.44
N PHE A 169 8.89 -5.68 -9.65
CA PHE A 169 8.67 -5.44 -8.24
C PHE A 169 9.99 -5.34 -7.47
N TYR A 170 10.95 -6.24 -7.74
CA TYR A 170 12.28 -6.15 -7.12
C TYR A 170 13.05 -4.89 -7.54
N ASP A 171 12.87 -4.42 -8.78
CA ASP A 171 13.49 -3.18 -9.23
C ASP A 171 12.90 -1.96 -8.49
N LEU A 172 11.57 -1.91 -8.31
CA LEU A 172 10.92 -0.88 -7.49
C LEU A 172 11.38 -0.93 -6.03
N LEU A 173 11.51 -2.13 -5.45
CA LEU A 173 12.04 -2.32 -4.09
C LEU A 173 13.46 -1.77 -3.95
N ARG A 174 14.38 -2.12 -4.86
CA ARG A 174 15.77 -1.64 -4.82
C ARG A 174 15.84 -0.12 -4.94
N ARG A 175 15.10 0.46 -5.89
CA ARG A 175 15.03 1.91 -6.09
C ARG A 175 14.48 2.63 -4.86
N GLY A 176 13.44 2.09 -4.23
CA GLY A 176 12.87 2.67 -3.01
C GLY A 176 13.80 2.55 -1.81
N ILE A 177 14.53 1.44 -1.66
CA ILE A 177 15.58 1.28 -0.64
C ILE A 177 16.69 2.32 -0.83
N ASP A 178 17.16 2.50 -2.06
CA ASP A 178 18.20 3.51 -2.35
C ASP A 178 17.69 4.94 -2.12
N TRP A 179 16.42 5.22 -2.44
CA TRP A 179 15.79 6.50 -2.13
C TRP A 179 15.69 6.78 -0.62
N ALA A 180 15.35 5.77 0.18
CA ALA A 180 15.26 5.90 1.63
C ALA A 180 16.64 6.06 2.28
N LYS A 181 17.69 5.45 1.70
CA LYS A 181 19.08 5.57 2.15
C LYS A 181 19.74 6.89 1.75
N ASP A 182 19.19 7.64 0.80
CA ASP A 182 19.78 8.89 0.34
C ASP A 182 19.55 10.01 1.37
N HIS A 183 20.61 10.36 2.12
CA HIS A 183 20.60 11.35 3.22
C HIS A 183 20.77 12.79 2.71
N LYS A 184 19.95 13.23 1.75
CA LYS A 184 19.96 14.63 1.34
C LYS A 184 19.58 15.57 2.48
#